data_AF-A0A0N5A422-F1
#
_entry.id   AF-A0A0N5A422-F1
#
_cell.length_a   1.000
_cell.length_b   1.000
_cell.length_c   1.000
_cell.angle_alpha   90.00
_cell.angle_beta   90.00
_cell.angle_gamma   90.00
#
_symmetry.space_group_name_H-M   'P 1'
#
loop_
_entity.id
_entity.type
_entity.pdbx_description
1 polymer ?
#
loop_
_entity_poly.entity_id
_entity_poly.type
_entity_poly.pdbx_seq_one_letter_code
_entity_poly.pdbx_strand_id
1 'polypeptide(L)'
;MYKKFLEVPENRVLPCWIQTWNILSAVICILDVAYTMLRPLTVRGGILENVYYLWNIYSDVDLRYADPKDLVTMATGRLMIIEIIMCFYIVYLDRKRSRHTVIACFTANVLIFWKTLLYLTLYIRQPEGTQSYIAPNASFIKTFFVFWVADGIWCIIPAFVICKLWNRLATEETLVNGKNDYLMVKSNDSNPDQDSESKDVKEDNNNKNTSTTEGVAIV
;
A
#
# COMPACT_ATOMS: atom_id res chain seq x y z
N MET A 1 20.28 -14.65 -10.98
CA MET A 1 18.89 -14.92 -10.55
C MET A 1 18.33 -13.84 -9.62
N TYR A 2 19.07 -13.40 -8.59
CA TYR A 2 18.60 -12.39 -7.61
C TYR A 2 18.28 -10.99 -8.21
N LYS A 3 19.10 -10.48 -9.14
CA LYS A 3 18.86 -9.16 -9.79
C LYS A 3 17.53 -9.09 -10.52
N LYS A 4 17.18 -10.15 -11.26
CA LYS A 4 15.91 -10.29 -12.00
C LYS A 4 14.67 -10.26 -11.09
N PHE A 5 14.83 -10.65 -9.82
CA PHE A 5 13.74 -10.60 -8.84
C PHE A 5 13.51 -9.18 -8.32
N LEU A 6 14.57 -8.37 -8.25
CA LEU A 6 14.53 -6.98 -7.76
C LEU A 6 14.18 -5.97 -8.85
N GLU A 7 14.30 -6.35 -10.12
CA GLU A 7 13.96 -5.54 -11.28
C GLU A 7 12.45 -5.42 -11.47
N VAL A 8 12.01 -4.29 -12.04
CA VAL A 8 10.61 -4.06 -12.44
C VAL A 8 10.43 -4.66 -13.84
N PRO A 9 9.55 -5.66 -14.02
CA PRO A 9 9.25 -6.19 -15.34
C PRO A 9 8.67 -5.12 -16.27
N GLU A 10 8.96 -5.16 -17.57
CA GLU A 10 8.46 -4.19 -18.56
C GLU A 10 6.93 -4.05 -18.58
N ASN A 11 6.22 -5.09 -18.14
CA ASN A 11 4.76 -5.12 -18.14
C ASN A 11 4.11 -4.65 -16.84
N ARG A 12 4.87 -4.17 -15.85
CA ARG A 12 4.39 -3.85 -14.49
C ARG A 12 4.99 -2.55 -13.95
N VAL A 13 4.38 -2.03 -12.88
CA VAL A 13 4.89 -0.84 -12.19
C VAL A 13 5.72 -1.25 -10.97
N LEU A 14 5.38 -2.36 -10.31
CA LEU A 14 6.08 -2.88 -9.14
C LEU A 14 6.97 -4.09 -9.48
N PRO A 15 8.08 -4.27 -8.74
CA PRO A 15 8.82 -5.54 -8.74
C PRO A 15 7.93 -6.71 -8.35
N CYS A 16 8.16 -7.89 -8.93
CA CYS A 16 7.33 -9.08 -8.74
C CYS A 16 7.19 -9.44 -7.25
N TRP A 17 8.28 -9.36 -6.49
CA TRP A 17 8.28 -9.70 -5.07
C TRP A 17 7.41 -8.80 -4.20
N ILE A 18 7.32 -7.50 -4.53
CA ILE A 18 6.46 -6.55 -3.81
C ILE A 18 5.01 -6.90 -4.07
N GLN A 19 4.66 -7.27 -5.30
CA GLN A 19 3.30 -7.72 -5.61
C GLN A 19 2.98 -9.04 -4.88
N THR A 20 3.88 -10.02 -4.93
CA THR A 20 3.70 -11.28 -4.22
C THR A 20 3.51 -11.04 -2.72
N TRP A 21 4.30 -10.13 -2.13
CA TRP A 21 4.14 -9.71 -0.75
C TRP A 21 2.73 -9.16 -0.48
N ASN A 22 2.24 -8.17 -1.24
CA ASN A 22 0.91 -7.60 -1.02
C ASN A 22 -0.21 -8.66 -1.15
N ILE A 23 -0.10 -9.61 -2.07
CA ILE A 23 -1.07 -10.71 -2.21
C ILE A 23 -1.02 -11.63 -0.99
N LEU A 24 0.17 -12.05 -0.58
CA LEU A 24 0.34 -12.90 0.61
C LEU A 24 -0.13 -12.19 1.87
N SER A 25 0.20 -10.91 2.05
CA SER A 25 -0.27 -10.09 3.16
C SER A 25 -1.79 -10.03 3.21
N ALA A 26 -2.45 -9.79 2.07
CA ALA A 26 -3.91 -9.76 2.01
C ALA A 26 -4.52 -11.09 2.46
N VAL A 27 -3.99 -12.23 1.97
CA VAL A 27 -4.49 -13.57 2.34
C VAL A 27 -4.28 -13.85 3.83
N ILE A 28 -3.09 -13.59 4.36
CA ILE A 28 -2.80 -13.84 5.77
C ILE A 28 -3.64 -12.92 6.67
N CYS A 29 -3.77 -11.62 6.33
CA CYS A 29 -4.62 -10.70 7.08
C CYS A 29 -6.10 -11.10 7.02
N ILE A 30 -6.62 -11.66 5.92
CA ILE A 30 -7.99 -12.18 5.87
C ILE A 30 -8.18 -13.28 6.93
N LEU A 31 -7.23 -14.21 7.01
CA LEU A 31 -7.27 -15.28 8.00
C LEU A 31 -7.14 -14.70 9.42
N ASP A 32 -6.30 -13.68 9.63
CA ASP A 32 -6.13 -13.06 10.94
C ASP A 32 -7.37 -12.27 11.39
N VAL A 33 -8.00 -11.53 10.48
CA VAL A 33 -9.28 -10.86 10.72
C VAL A 33 -10.36 -11.87 11.04
N ALA A 34 -10.46 -12.96 10.28
CA ALA A 34 -11.43 -14.00 10.55
C ALA A 34 -11.17 -14.68 11.90
N TYR A 35 -9.91 -14.99 12.23
CA TYR A 35 -9.54 -15.52 13.54
C TYR A 35 -9.97 -14.58 14.67
N THR A 36 -9.63 -13.30 14.57
CA THR A 36 -9.84 -12.32 15.65
C THR A 36 -11.29 -11.87 15.80
N MET A 37 -12.03 -11.71 14.70
CA MET A 37 -13.42 -11.22 14.69
C MET A 37 -14.45 -12.31 14.97
N LEU A 38 -14.14 -13.59 14.69
CA LEU A 38 -15.06 -14.71 14.93
C LEU A 38 -14.88 -15.36 16.32
N ARG A 39 -14.06 -14.77 17.20
CA ARG A 39 -13.96 -15.26 18.59
C ARG A 39 -15.32 -15.14 19.29
N PRO A 40 -15.72 -16.14 20.11
CA PRO A 40 -14.92 -17.25 20.63
C PRO A 40 -14.91 -18.52 19.75
N LEU A 41 -15.45 -18.49 18.52
CA LEU A 41 -15.57 -19.71 17.70
C LEU A 41 -14.21 -20.25 17.23
N THR A 42 -13.21 -19.39 17.10
CA THR A 42 -11.89 -19.68 16.52
C THR A 42 -10.79 -20.00 17.53
N VAL A 43 -10.95 -19.56 18.78
CA VAL A 43 -10.00 -19.83 19.88
C VAL A 43 -10.12 -21.27 20.38
N ARG A 44 -9.18 -21.70 21.25
CA ARG A 44 -9.21 -22.99 21.95
C ARG A 44 -10.57 -23.30 22.57
N GLY A 45 -11.11 -24.48 22.27
CA GLY A 45 -12.44 -24.91 22.69
C GLY A 45 -13.59 -24.43 21.79
N GLY A 46 -13.30 -23.62 20.77
CA GLY A 46 -14.26 -23.17 19.76
C GLY A 46 -14.45 -24.19 18.62
N ILE A 47 -15.57 -24.07 17.92
CA ILE A 47 -15.94 -24.99 16.82
C ILE A 47 -14.94 -24.94 15.65
N LEU A 48 -14.28 -23.79 15.45
CA LEU A 48 -13.32 -23.54 14.36
C LEU A 48 -11.86 -23.69 14.80
N GLU A 49 -11.57 -24.20 16.00
CA GLU A 49 -10.21 -24.35 16.53
C GLU A 49 -9.29 -25.10 15.55
N ASN A 50 -9.77 -26.19 14.96
CA ASN A 50 -8.99 -27.03 14.05
C ASN A 50 -8.61 -26.29 12.75
N VAL A 51 -9.47 -25.42 12.25
CA VAL A 51 -9.19 -24.60 11.06
C VAL A 51 -8.11 -23.58 11.36
N TYR A 52 -8.13 -23.03 12.57
CA TYR A 52 -7.20 -22.00 13.03
C TYR A 52 -6.11 -22.56 13.95
N TYR A 53 -5.73 -23.83 13.77
CA TYR A 53 -4.77 -24.49 14.66
C TYR A 53 -3.45 -23.72 14.79
N LEU A 54 -2.92 -23.18 13.68
CA LEU A 54 -1.70 -22.37 13.68
C LEU A 54 -1.84 -21.06 14.48
N TRP A 55 -2.99 -20.38 14.38
CA TRP A 55 -3.29 -19.19 15.19
C TRP A 55 -3.44 -19.55 16.66
N ASN A 56 -3.99 -20.72 16.97
CA ASN A 56 -4.09 -21.19 18.33
C ASN A 56 -2.70 -21.47 18.94
N ILE A 57 -1.73 -21.99 18.18
CA ILE A 57 -0.32 -22.10 18.64
C ILE A 57 0.25 -20.72 18.99
N TYR A 58 -0.06 -19.71 18.17
CA TYR A 58 0.35 -18.32 18.43
C TYR A 58 -0.34 -17.76 19.69
N SER A 59 -1.65 -17.98 19.85
CA SER A 59 -2.40 -17.54 21.03
C SER A 59 -1.98 -18.22 22.33
N ASP A 60 -1.39 -19.43 22.24
CA ASP A 60 -0.81 -20.11 23.41
C ASP A 60 0.46 -19.41 23.93
N VAL A 61 1.00 -18.44 23.17
CA VAL A 61 2.15 -17.59 23.56
C VAL A 61 1.68 -16.18 23.84
N ASP A 62 0.85 -15.65 22.96
CA ASP A 62 0.29 -14.30 23.02
C ASP A 62 -1.17 -14.34 23.50
N LEU A 63 -1.35 -14.07 24.78
CA LEU A 63 -2.64 -14.15 25.46
C LEU A 63 -3.63 -13.09 24.96
N ARG A 64 -3.20 -12.02 24.27
CA ARG A 64 -4.15 -11.08 23.63
C ARG A 64 -4.93 -11.77 22.52
N TYR A 65 -4.29 -12.68 21.81
CA TYR A 65 -4.95 -13.48 20.76
C TYR A 65 -5.85 -14.58 21.34
N ALA A 66 -5.59 -15.01 22.58
CA ALA A 66 -6.39 -16.02 23.27
C ALA A 66 -7.65 -15.45 23.93
N ASP A 67 -7.61 -14.23 24.44
CA ASP A 67 -8.76 -13.59 25.09
C ASP A 67 -9.78 -13.07 24.07
N PRO A 68 -11.01 -13.62 24.03
CA PRO A 68 -12.07 -13.15 23.14
C PRO A 68 -12.49 -11.70 23.39
N LYS A 69 -12.15 -11.14 24.57
CA LYS A 69 -12.55 -9.79 25.00
C LYS A 69 -11.42 -8.76 24.88
N ASP A 70 -10.25 -9.13 24.36
CA ASP A 70 -9.13 -8.19 24.22
C ASP A 70 -9.44 -7.09 23.19
N LEU A 71 -9.48 -5.85 23.67
CA LEU A 71 -9.81 -4.68 22.87
C LEU A 71 -8.76 -4.38 21.79
N VAL A 72 -7.47 -4.58 22.11
CA VAL A 72 -6.36 -4.24 21.21
C VAL A 72 -6.40 -5.14 19.99
N THR A 73 -6.56 -6.45 20.19
CA THR A 73 -6.61 -7.43 19.09
C THR A 73 -7.86 -7.25 18.24
N MET A 74 -8.98 -6.85 18.84
CA MET A 74 -10.18 -6.49 18.07
C MET A 74 -9.96 -5.21 17.25
N ALA A 75 -9.28 -4.21 17.81
CA ALA A 75 -8.97 -2.97 17.09
C ALA A 75 -7.98 -3.20 15.94
N THR A 76 -6.92 -3.98 16.15
CA THR A 76 -5.94 -4.32 15.11
C THR A 76 -6.58 -5.11 13.98
N GLY A 77 -7.46 -6.08 14.28
CA GLY A 77 -8.23 -6.81 13.27
C GLY A 77 -9.10 -5.88 12.40
N ARG A 78 -9.73 -4.85 12.98
CA ARG A 78 -10.50 -3.87 12.18
C ARG A 78 -9.62 -3.03 11.28
N LEU A 79 -8.42 -2.65 11.73
CA LEU A 79 -7.45 -1.94 10.90
C LEU A 79 -6.95 -2.81 9.74
N MET A 80 -6.76 -4.12 9.98
CA MET A 80 -6.37 -5.07 8.94
C MET A 80 -7.40 -5.18 7.81
N ILE A 81 -8.70 -4.93 8.05
CA ILE A 81 -9.70 -4.86 6.97
C ILE A 81 -9.32 -3.78 5.95
N ILE A 82 -8.86 -2.61 6.42
CA ILE A 82 -8.41 -1.52 5.55
C ILE A 82 -7.15 -1.94 4.80
N GLU A 83 -6.20 -2.60 5.48
CA GLU A 83 -4.97 -3.10 4.85
C GLU A 83 -5.27 -4.10 3.73
N ILE A 84 -6.21 -5.02 3.93
CA ILE A 84 -6.62 -6.01 2.92
C ILE A 84 -7.16 -5.29 1.68
N ILE A 85 -8.05 -4.30 1.86
CA ILE A 85 -8.60 -3.50 0.77
C ILE A 85 -7.48 -2.77 0.02
N MET A 86 -6.54 -2.15 0.75
CA MET A 86 -5.41 -1.46 0.13
C MET A 86 -4.50 -2.42 -0.65
N CYS A 87 -4.20 -3.59 -0.11
CA CYS A 87 -3.38 -4.61 -0.79
C CYS A 87 -4.01 -5.04 -2.12
N PHE A 88 -5.31 -5.36 -2.13
CA PHE A 88 -6.01 -5.69 -3.38
C PHE A 88 -6.07 -4.50 -4.34
N TYR A 89 -6.28 -3.30 -3.84
CA TYR A 89 -6.30 -2.09 -4.65
C TYR A 89 -4.94 -1.84 -5.32
N ILE A 90 -3.82 -2.05 -4.63
CA ILE A 90 -2.47 -1.97 -5.19
C ILE A 90 -2.29 -2.99 -6.31
N VAL A 91 -2.70 -4.24 -6.10
CA VAL A 91 -2.60 -5.30 -7.12
C VAL A 91 -3.45 -4.93 -8.35
N TYR A 92 -4.64 -4.37 -8.14
CA TYR A 92 -5.48 -3.86 -9.22
C TYR A 92 -4.81 -2.70 -9.99
N LEU A 93 -4.25 -1.72 -9.28
CA LEU A 93 -3.55 -0.59 -9.89
C LEU A 93 -2.31 -1.02 -10.68
N ASP A 94 -1.53 -1.98 -10.17
CA ASP A 94 -0.36 -2.53 -10.85
C ASP A 94 -0.76 -3.20 -12.18
N ARG A 95 -1.87 -3.95 -12.19
CA ARG A 95 -2.43 -4.55 -13.42
C ARG A 95 -2.88 -3.49 -14.42
N LYS A 96 -3.40 -2.36 -13.96
CA LYS A 96 -3.80 -1.21 -14.79
C LYS A 96 -2.62 -0.30 -15.15
N ARG A 97 -1.41 -0.60 -14.67
CA ARG A 97 -0.20 0.21 -14.84
C ARG A 97 -0.39 1.68 -14.42
N SER A 98 -1.17 1.90 -13.37
CA SER A 98 -1.45 3.25 -12.88
C SER A 98 -0.21 3.87 -12.24
N ARG A 99 0.04 5.17 -12.49
CA ARG A 99 1.08 5.95 -11.78
C ARG A 99 0.88 5.98 -10.26
N HIS A 100 -0.37 5.83 -9.82
CA HIS A 100 -0.72 5.83 -8.40
C HIS A 100 -0.31 4.54 -7.67
N THR A 101 0.13 3.50 -8.40
CA THR A 101 0.52 2.21 -7.81
C THR A 101 1.67 2.35 -6.82
N VAL A 102 2.70 3.15 -7.16
CA VAL A 102 3.90 3.30 -6.30
C VAL A 102 3.55 3.98 -4.99
N ILE A 103 2.83 5.11 -5.04
CA ILE A 103 2.43 5.86 -3.84
C ILE A 103 1.45 5.05 -2.99
N ALA A 104 0.46 4.38 -3.59
CA ALA A 104 -0.47 3.53 -2.85
C ALA A 104 0.25 2.36 -2.15
N CYS A 105 1.19 1.70 -2.85
CA CYS A 105 1.98 0.62 -2.29
C CYS A 105 2.89 1.09 -1.15
N PHE A 106 3.53 2.24 -1.32
CA PHE A 106 4.35 2.87 -0.29
C PHE A 106 3.51 3.15 0.96
N THR A 107 2.39 3.86 0.81
CA THR A 107 1.51 4.25 1.92
C THR A 107 0.96 3.02 2.67
N ALA A 108 0.47 2.00 1.95
CA ALA A 108 -0.03 0.79 2.60
C ALA A 108 1.06 0.09 3.44
N ASN A 109 2.29 0.00 2.93
CA ASN A 109 3.38 -0.64 3.66
C ASN A 109 3.84 0.20 4.86
N VAL A 110 3.75 1.53 4.80
CA VAL A 110 3.95 2.41 5.99
C VAL A 110 2.91 2.09 7.07
N LEU A 111 1.64 1.94 6.70
CA LEU A 111 0.57 1.62 7.66
C LEU A 111 0.76 0.24 8.30
N ILE A 112 1.06 -0.78 7.48
CA ILE A 112 1.33 -2.15 7.97
C ILE A 112 2.53 -2.13 8.92
N PHE A 113 3.63 -1.47 8.53
CA PHE A 113 4.82 -1.34 9.36
C PHE A 113 4.51 -0.70 10.72
N TRP A 114 3.81 0.44 10.70
CA TRP A 114 3.55 1.22 11.91
C TRP A 114 2.59 0.51 12.86
N LYS A 115 1.56 -0.16 12.35
CA LYS A 115 0.68 -1.01 13.15
C LYS A 115 1.46 -2.09 13.88
N THR A 116 2.30 -2.85 13.16
CA THR A 116 3.08 -3.94 13.76
C THR A 116 4.12 -3.40 14.75
N LEU A 117 4.76 -2.26 14.43
CA LEU A 117 5.69 -1.62 15.35
C LEU A 117 5.00 -1.19 16.64
N LEU A 118 3.83 -0.55 16.53
CA LEU A 118 3.01 -0.18 17.68
C LEU A 118 2.66 -1.43 18.50
N TYR A 119 2.25 -2.52 17.84
CA TYR A 119 1.95 -3.78 18.51
C TYR A 119 3.13 -4.31 19.33
N LEU A 120 4.31 -4.41 18.72
CA LEU A 120 5.53 -4.87 19.39
C LEU A 120 5.92 -3.97 20.57
N THR A 121 5.75 -2.66 20.44
CA THR A 121 6.10 -1.72 21.51
C THR A 121 5.24 -1.89 22.77
N LEU A 122 4.02 -2.46 22.66
CA LEU A 122 3.18 -2.80 23.82
C LEU A 122 3.82 -3.85 24.74
N TYR A 123 4.82 -4.58 24.25
CA TYR A 123 5.52 -5.65 24.97
C TYR A 123 6.93 -5.22 25.44
N ILE A 124 7.41 -4.05 25.02
CA ILE A 124 8.71 -3.53 25.42
C ILE A 124 8.54 -2.66 26.67
N ARG A 125 9.19 -3.07 27.78
CA ARG A 125 9.24 -2.31 29.04
C ARG A 125 7.85 -1.88 29.53
N GLN A 126 6.98 -2.86 29.71
CA GLN A 126 5.65 -2.67 30.25
C GLN A 126 5.72 -1.99 31.65
N PRO A 127 4.88 -0.96 31.92
CA PRO A 127 4.85 -0.32 33.24
C PRO A 127 4.52 -1.32 34.36
N GLU A 128 5.07 -1.09 35.54
CA GLU A 128 4.78 -1.93 36.71
C GLU A 128 3.27 -1.98 37.00
N GLY A 129 2.76 -3.16 37.35
CA GLY A 129 1.33 -3.38 37.59
C GLY A 129 0.48 -3.60 36.33
N THR A 130 1.04 -3.51 35.13
CA THR A 130 0.33 -3.90 33.91
C THR A 130 0.33 -5.41 33.72
N GLN A 131 -0.78 -5.95 33.21
CA GLN A 131 -0.88 -7.37 32.89
C GLN A 131 0.06 -7.71 31.74
N SER A 132 0.92 -8.71 31.95
CA SER A 132 1.69 -9.30 30.85
C SER A 132 0.78 -10.18 30.01
N TYR A 133 0.88 -10.02 28.69
CA TYR A 133 0.14 -10.83 27.72
C TYR A 133 1.00 -11.92 27.09
N ILE A 134 2.26 -12.05 27.48
CA ILE A 134 3.04 -13.24 27.15
C ILE A 134 2.69 -14.32 28.16
N ALA A 135 2.37 -15.51 27.67
CA ALA A 135 1.99 -16.64 28.52
C ALA A 135 3.12 -16.97 29.51
N PRO A 136 2.84 -17.02 30.83
CA PRO A 136 3.87 -17.18 31.85
C PRO A 136 4.57 -18.55 31.81
N ASN A 137 3.91 -19.53 31.20
CA ASN A 137 4.41 -20.89 30.99
C ASN A 137 5.03 -21.11 29.60
N ALA A 138 5.07 -20.10 28.73
CA ALA A 138 5.70 -20.24 27.43
C ALA A 138 7.22 -20.30 27.57
N SER A 139 7.83 -21.32 26.96
CA SER A 139 9.29 -21.43 26.87
C SER A 139 9.86 -20.23 26.12
N PHE A 140 11.02 -19.73 26.56
CA PHE A 140 11.74 -18.65 25.91
C PHE A 140 11.91 -18.87 24.39
N ILE A 141 12.25 -20.10 23.98
CA ILE A 141 12.42 -20.45 22.55
C ILE A 141 11.09 -20.30 21.80
N LYS A 142 9.99 -20.75 22.41
CA LYS A 142 8.65 -20.64 21.83
C LYS A 142 8.28 -19.16 21.68
N THR A 143 8.48 -18.35 22.72
CA THR A 143 8.23 -16.91 22.67
C THR A 143 9.10 -16.22 21.62
N PHE A 144 10.39 -16.54 21.52
CA PHE A 144 11.27 -15.92 20.54
C PHE A 144 10.83 -16.19 19.10
N PHE A 145 10.57 -17.45 18.74
CA PHE A 145 10.23 -17.78 17.35
C PHE A 145 8.76 -17.49 16.99
N VAL A 146 7.82 -17.77 17.89
CA VAL A 146 6.39 -17.65 17.60
C VAL A 146 5.92 -16.20 17.70
N PHE A 147 6.48 -15.41 18.62
CA PHE A 147 6.11 -14.01 18.79
C PHE A 147 7.11 -13.11 18.05
N TRP A 148 8.35 -13.00 18.55
CA TRP A 148 9.30 -12.00 18.04
C TRP A 148 9.70 -12.16 16.57
N VAL A 149 9.96 -13.39 16.12
CA VAL A 149 10.33 -13.62 14.71
C VAL A 149 9.13 -13.47 13.79
N ALA A 150 7.96 -14.00 14.17
CA ALA A 150 6.75 -13.91 13.36
C ALA A 150 6.33 -12.44 13.15
N ASP A 151 6.21 -11.67 14.22
CA ASP A 151 5.90 -10.23 14.16
C ASP A 151 7.05 -9.42 13.54
N GLY A 152 8.30 -9.84 13.78
CA GLY A 152 9.49 -9.20 13.21
C GLY A 152 9.48 -9.22 11.68
N ILE A 153 9.03 -10.31 11.05
CA ILE A 153 8.87 -10.41 9.59
C ILE A 153 7.90 -9.34 9.07
N TRP A 154 6.81 -9.09 9.81
CA TRP A 154 5.82 -8.08 9.48
C TRP A 154 6.31 -6.64 9.67
N CYS A 155 7.41 -6.41 10.40
CA CYS A 155 8.10 -5.12 10.39
C CYS A 155 9.16 -5.05 9.29
N ILE A 156 9.96 -6.10 9.11
CA ILE A 156 11.13 -6.08 8.21
C ILE A 156 10.69 -5.99 6.75
N ILE A 157 9.74 -6.82 6.30
CA ILE A 157 9.38 -6.83 4.87
C ILE A 157 8.75 -5.50 4.42
N PRO A 158 7.76 -4.93 5.14
CA PRO A 158 7.24 -3.60 4.81
C PRO A 158 8.30 -2.51 4.85
N ALA A 159 9.24 -2.54 5.81
CA ALA A 159 10.36 -1.60 5.84
C ALA A 159 11.23 -1.69 4.57
N PHE A 160 11.52 -2.90 4.09
CA PHE A 160 12.24 -3.10 2.83
C PHE A 160 11.46 -2.56 1.62
N VAL A 161 10.14 -2.75 1.58
CA VAL A 161 9.27 -2.18 0.53
C VAL A 161 9.33 -0.65 0.57
N ILE A 162 9.19 -0.05 1.75
CA ILE A 162 9.28 1.40 1.97
C ILE A 162 10.61 1.93 1.45
N CYS A 163 11.74 1.37 1.89
CA CYS A 163 13.07 1.79 1.44
C CYS A 163 13.24 1.67 -0.09
N LYS A 164 12.74 0.58 -0.68
CA LYS A 164 12.87 0.35 -2.13
C LYS A 164 12.04 1.34 -2.94
N LEU A 165 10.84 1.67 -2.49
CA LEU A 165 9.94 2.60 -3.17
C LEU A 165 10.26 4.07 -2.86
N TRP A 166 10.85 4.37 -1.70
CA TRP A 166 11.29 5.72 -1.32
C TRP A 166 12.19 6.33 -2.39
N ASN A 167 13.22 5.59 -2.83
CA ASN A 167 14.15 6.06 -3.85
C ASN A 167 13.46 6.37 -5.19
N ARG A 168 12.35 5.70 -5.50
CA ARG A 168 11.57 5.98 -6.72
C ARG A 168 10.70 7.22 -6.57
N LEU A 169 10.18 7.49 -5.37
CA LEU A 169 9.40 8.69 -5.07
C LEU A 169 10.29 9.94 -4.99
N ALA A 170 11.52 9.79 -4.50
CA ALA A 170 12.46 10.88 -4.25
C ALA A 170 13.34 11.26 -5.47
N THR A 171 13.13 10.67 -6.66
CA THR A 171 13.94 10.96 -7.85
C THR A 171 13.70 12.38 -8.39
N GLU A 172 14.72 12.99 -9.00
CA GLU A 172 14.70 14.36 -9.53
C GLU A 172 13.63 14.64 -10.59
N GLU A 173 13.06 13.63 -11.26
CA GLU A 173 11.91 13.85 -12.17
C GLU A 173 10.70 14.47 -11.45
N THR A 174 10.59 14.32 -10.12
CA THR A 174 9.58 14.98 -9.29
C THR A 174 10.00 16.42 -8.90
N LEU A 175 11.30 16.72 -8.87
CA LEU A 175 11.86 18.03 -8.52
C LEU A 175 12.07 18.95 -9.75
N VAL A 176 12.28 18.36 -10.93
CA VAL A 176 12.67 19.03 -12.17
C VAL A 176 11.49 19.16 -13.17
N ASN A 177 10.33 18.55 -12.90
CA ASN A 177 9.13 18.69 -13.74
C ASN A 177 8.43 20.05 -13.60
N GLY A 178 9.09 21.09 -14.12
CA GLY A 178 8.45 22.25 -14.75
C GLY A 178 7.98 21.97 -16.18
N LYS A 179 8.02 20.72 -16.65
CA LYS A 179 7.47 20.30 -17.96
C LYS A 179 6.65 19.01 -17.79
N ASN A 180 5.34 19.17 -17.70
CA ASN A 180 4.36 18.09 -17.68
C ASN A 180 4.37 17.30 -19.01
N ASP A 181 5.31 16.36 -19.16
CA ASP A 181 5.22 15.29 -20.17
C ASP A 181 4.62 14.03 -19.53
N TYR A 182 3.48 14.19 -18.86
CA TYR A 182 2.54 13.08 -18.78
C TYR A 182 1.81 13.06 -20.12
N LEU A 183 2.25 12.20 -21.02
CA LEU A 183 1.53 11.87 -22.24
C LEU A 183 0.06 11.59 -21.88
N MET A 184 -0.77 12.61 -22.11
CA MET A 184 -2.21 12.45 -22.24
C MET A 184 -2.39 11.32 -23.24
N VAL A 185 -3.10 10.27 -22.81
CA VAL A 185 -3.73 9.33 -23.72
C VAL A 185 -4.49 10.19 -24.73
N LYS A 186 -3.99 10.27 -25.97
CA LYS A 186 -4.77 10.80 -27.08
C LYS A 186 -6.02 9.94 -27.13
N SER A 187 -7.15 10.51 -26.74
CA SER A 187 -8.45 10.02 -27.13
C SER A 187 -8.45 9.99 -28.66
N ASN A 188 -8.31 8.79 -29.23
CA ASN A 188 -8.61 8.55 -30.63
C ASN A 188 -10.12 8.68 -30.80
N ASP A 189 -10.60 9.90 -30.96
CA ASP A 189 -11.85 10.16 -31.67
C ASP A 189 -11.47 10.67 -33.06
N SER A 190 -11.31 9.73 -33.97
CA SER A 190 -11.31 10.00 -35.41
C SER A 190 -12.70 9.68 -35.96
N ASN A 191 -13.47 10.75 -36.18
CA ASN A 191 -14.42 11.09 -37.27
C ASN A 191 -14.65 10.02 -38.36
N PRO A 192 -15.82 9.94 -39.04
CA PRO A 192 -16.39 11.09 -39.77
C PRO A 192 -17.93 11.11 -39.94
N ASP A 193 -18.51 12.28 -40.23
CA ASP A 193 -19.58 12.51 -41.23
C ASP A 193 -20.30 13.83 -40.95
N GLN A 194 -20.06 14.84 -41.79
CA GLN A 194 -21.12 15.64 -42.43
C GLN A 194 -20.49 16.68 -43.37
N ASP A 195 -20.52 16.33 -44.66
CA ASP A 195 -20.41 17.27 -45.77
C ASP A 195 -21.71 18.08 -45.92
N SER A 196 -21.52 19.33 -46.35
CA SER A 196 -22.46 20.21 -47.08
C SER A 196 -23.72 20.74 -46.37
N GLU A 197 -23.74 22.04 -46.05
CA GLU A 197 -24.62 23.01 -46.75
C GLU A 197 -24.28 24.48 -46.43
N SER A 198 -24.08 25.23 -47.52
CA SER A 198 -24.13 26.68 -47.77
C SER A 198 -24.52 27.67 -46.66
N LYS A 199 -23.81 28.81 -46.56
CA LYS A 199 -24.23 30.09 -47.20
C LYS A 199 -23.29 31.26 -46.89
N ASP A 200 -23.09 32.05 -47.94
CA ASP A 200 -22.54 33.39 -48.02
C ASP A 200 -22.93 34.33 -46.88
N VAL A 201 -21.94 35.01 -46.28
CA VAL A 201 -22.06 36.43 -45.93
C VAL A 201 -20.68 37.09 -46.13
N LYS A 202 -20.64 38.04 -47.06
CA LYS A 202 -19.59 39.03 -47.25
C LYS A 202 -19.56 39.98 -46.06
N GLU A 203 -18.37 40.33 -45.56
CA GLU A 203 -18.17 41.67 -45.03
C GLU A 203 -16.73 42.13 -45.27
N ASP A 204 -16.62 43.12 -46.15
CA ASP A 204 -15.43 43.94 -46.37
C ASP A 204 -15.08 44.70 -45.09
N ASN A 205 -13.79 44.84 -44.78
CA ASN A 205 -13.27 46.14 -44.39
C ASN A 205 -11.73 46.23 -44.49
N ASN A 206 -11.32 47.09 -45.41
CA ASN A 206 -10.01 47.73 -45.51
C ASN A 206 -9.59 48.37 -44.17
N ASN A 207 -8.34 48.17 -43.73
CA ASN A 207 -7.48 49.33 -43.48
C ASN A 207 -5.98 49.01 -43.47
N LYS A 208 -5.29 49.65 -44.42
CA LYS A 208 -3.94 50.24 -44.35
C LYS A 208 -3.39 50.46 -42.93
N ASN A 209 -2.18 49.98 -42.64
CA ASN A 209 -0.99 50.82 -42.72
C ASN A 209 0.32 50.07 -42.39
N THR A 210 1.32 50.47 -43.16
CA THR A 210 2.73 50.11 -43.15
C THR A 210 3.52 50.71 -41.98
N SER A 211 4.52 49.92 -41.56
CA SER A 211 5.92 50.28 -41.25
C SER A 211 6.29 51.29 -40.15
N THR A 212 7.36 50.87 -39.45
CA THR A 212 8.46 51.65 -38.87
C THR A 212 8.20 52.52 -37.65
N THR A 213 8.76 52.13 -36.50
CA THR A 213 9.81 52.97 -35.87
C THR A 213 10.78 52.13 -35.05
N GLU A 214 12.05 52.37 -35.30
CA GLU A 214 13.23 51.85 -34.61
C GLU A 214 13.37 52.45 -33.20
N GLY A 215 14.03 51.68 -32.34
CA GLY A 215 15.13 52.09 -31.46
C GLY A 215 15.11 53.47 -30.80
N VAL A 216 14.97 53.47 -29.47
CA VAL A 216 15.66 54.44 -28.61
C VAL A 216 16.29 53.67 -27.43
N ALA A 217 17.62 53.66 -27.43
CA ALA A 217 18.45 53.44 -26.25
C ALA A 217 18.68 54.80 -25.54
N ILE A 218 19.37 54.77 -24.37
CA ILE A 218 19.82 55.89 -23.51
C ILE A 218 18.82 56.12 -22.35
N VAL A 219 19.10 55.99 -21.05
CA VAL A 219 20.30 55.83 -20.19
C VAL A 219 20.01 54.75 -19.15
#